data_AF-S7ZKA4-F1
#
_entry.id   AF-S7ZKA4-F1
#
_cell.length_a   1.000
_cell.length_b   1.000
_cell.length_c   1.000
_cell.angle_alpha   90.00
_cell.angle_beta   90.00
_cell.angle_gamma   90.00
#
_symmetry.space_group_name_H-M   'P 1'
#
loop_
_entity.id
_entity.type
_entity.pdbx_description
1 polymer ?
#
loop_
_entity_poly.entity_id
_entity_poly.type
_entity_poly.pdbx_seq_one_letter_code
_entity_poly.pdbx_strand_id
1 'polypeptide(L)'
;MAIRTFLRNLLAKLSHLKQRSFSHSAACRRQSSGGLETRLRDAANRDGLYAQDRWIQEHKAEMQAGGVIEQEGKLIASRLRSFQDLFDEPGPSNPWFMGDIIECEAELERVNQNLTAHRARVIELEAYRPPGKMARQYFDLHGQCLKSE
;
A
#
# COMPACT_ATOMS: atom_id res chain seq x y z
N MET A 1 10.85 -30.76 -12.03
CA MET A 1 11.79 -30.12 -11.07
C MET A 1 11.60 -28.61 -10.99
N ALA A 2 11.92 -27.82 -12.03
CA ALA A 2 12.03 -26.34 -11.95
C ALA A 2 10.81 -25.61 -11.33
N ILE A 3 9.59 -25.98 -11.71
CA ILE A 3 8.33 -25.30 -11.30
C ILE A 3 8.18 -25.23 -9.76
N ARG A 4 8.44 -26.33 -9.04
CA ARG A 4 8.37 -26.35 -7.56
C ARG A 4 9.42 -25.44 -6.89
N THR A 5 10.55 -25.16 -7.54
CA THR A 5 11.55 -24.20 -7.05
C THR A 5 11.09 -22.76 -7.27
N PHE A 6 10.50 -22.48 -8.44
CA PHE A 6 9.95 -21.16 -8.79
C PHE A 6 8.83 -20.74 -7.83
N LEU A 7 7.88 -21.64 -7.58
CA LEU A 7 6.76 -21.40 -6.66
C LEU A 7 7.20 -21.28 -5.18
N ARG A 8 8.28 -21.96 -4.77
CA ARG A 8 8.89 -21.72 -3.45
C ARG A 8 9.49 -20.31 -3.32
N ASN A 9 10.16 -19.79 -4.35
CA ASN A 9 10.63 -18.41 -4.36
C ASN A 9 9.47 -17.39 -4.37
N LEU A 10 8.33 -17.73 -4.99
CA LEU A 10 7.12 -16.90 -4.97
C LEU A 10 6.51 -16.84 -3.56
N LEU A 11 6.40 -17.99 -2.88
CA LEU A 11 5.89 -18.08 -1.51
C LEU A 11 6.81 -17.42 -0.48
N ALA A 12 8.13 -17.46 -0.66
CA ALA A 12 9.09 -16.83 0.25
C ALA A 12 8.85 -15.32 0.40
N LYS A 13 8.50 -14.63 -0.71
CA LYS A 13 8.21 -13.18 -0.73
C LYS A 13 6.99 -12.76 0.11
N LEU A 14 6.11 -13.70 0.47
CA LEU A 14 4.92 -13.44 1.30
C LEU A 14 5.21 -13.50 2.81
N SER A 15 6.42 -13.89 3.24
CA SER A 15 6.70 -14.27 4.63
C SER A 15 6.96 -13.12 5.61
N HIS A 16 7.13 -11.89 5.14
CA HIS A 16 7.60 -10.74 5.96
C HIS A 16 6.54 -10.09 6.86
N LEU A 17 5.29 -10.58 6.88
CA LEU A 17 4.18 -9.97 7.60
C LEU A 17 4.10 -10.36 9.10
N LYS A 18 4.90 -9.74 10.00
CA LYS A 18 4.72 -9.96 11.45
C LYS A 18 5.14 -8.86 12.45
N GLN A 19 4.12 -8.19 13.01
CA GLN A 19 3.98 -7.66 14.39
C GLN A 19 4.92 -6.57 14.98
N ARG A 20 4.27 -5.59 15.65
CA ARG A 20 4.70 -4.76 16.81
C ARG A 20 5.76 -3.64 16.60
N SER A 21 5.84 -2.56 17.42
CA SER A 21 4.84 -1.76 18.18
C SER A 21 5.46 -0.58 18.98
N PHE A 22 4.70 0.51 19.17
CA PHE A 22 4.74 1.50 20.30
C PHE A 22 5.80 2.66 20.37
N SER A 23 5.32 3.81 20.90
CA SER A 23 6.02 4.85 21.72
C SER A 23 6.60 6.18 21.15
N HIS A 24 5.89 7.29 21.46
CA HIS A 24 6.33 8.62 21.97
C HIS A 24 7.70 9.26 21.57
N SER A 25 7.76 10.45 20.92
CA SER A 25 7.60 11.85 21.45
C SER A 25 8.96 12.58 21.64
N ALA A 26 9.15 13.92 21.65
CA ALA A 26 8.29 15.12 21.53
C ALA A 26 9.06 16.22 20.71
N ALA A 27 9.29 17.53 20.99
CA ALA A 27 8.77 18.60 21.89
C ALA A 27 9.22 20.02 21.37
N CYS A 28 8.48 21.11 21.69
CA CYS A 28 8.94 22.55 21.72
C CYS A 28 9.36 23.23 20.38
N ARG A 29 9.39 24.56 20.14
CA ARG A 29 9.05 25.89 20.78
C ARG A 29 9.13 26.97 19.63
N ARG A 30 8.61 28.22 19.63
CA ARG A 30 7.66 29.06 20.44
C ARG A 30 7.21 30.32 19.62
N GLN A 31 6.18 31.05 20.11
CA GLN A 31 5.86 32.52 20.11
C GLN A 31 6.71 33.56 19.29
N SER A 32 6.23 34.75 18.84
CA SER A 32 4.89 35.43 18.86
C SER A 32 4.89 36.82 18.16
N SER A 33 3.83 37.21 17.42
CA SER A 33 3.41 38.62 17.19
C SER A 33 1.87 38.82 17.05
N GLY A 34 1.09 38.09 17.86
CA GLY A 34 -0.34 37.77 17.67
C GLY A 34 -1.38 38.90 17.69
N GLY A 35 -1.45 39.71 16.63
CA GLY A 35 -2.53 40.68 16.37
C GLY A 35 -3.10 40.56 14.95
N LEU A 36 -2.47 41.24 13.98
CA LEU A 36 -2.71 40.97 12.55
C LEU A 36 -2.32 39.52 12.20
N GLU A 37 -1.24 39.03 12.83
CA GLU A 37 -0.90 37.62 12.90
C GLU A 37 -2.10 36.75 13.27
N THR A 38 -2.98 37.15 14.20
CA THR A 38 -4.05 36.25 14.65
C THR A 38 -5.05 36.00 13.53
N ARG A 39 -5.45 37.03 12.77
CA ARG A 39 -6.31 36.84 11.59
C ARG A 39 -5.61 36.10 10.45
N LEU A 40 -4.33 36.39 10.19
CA LEU A 40 -3.53 35.69 9.16
C LEU A 40 -3.22 34.23 9.56
N ARG A 41 -3.04 33.96 10.85
CA ARG A 41 -2.85 32.64 11.45
C ARG A 41 -4.16 31.88 11.52
N ASP A 42 -5.30 32.53 11.73
CA ASP A 42 -6.62 31.87 11.67
C ASP A 42 -7.00 31.52 10.23
N ALA A 43 -6.67 32.36 9.25
CA ALA A 43 -6.74 32.02 7.83
C ALA A 43 -5.79 30.86 7.48
N ALA A 44 -4.49 31.00 7.75
CA ALA A 44 -3.49 29.95 7.49
C ALA A 44 -3.72 28.66 8.32
N ASN A 45 -4.38 28.74 9.48
CA ASN A 45 -4.86 27.57 10.22
C ASN A 45 -6.01 26.89 9.48
N ARG A 46 -6.98 27.64 8.93
CA ARG A 46 -8.07 27.07 8.11
C ARG A 46 -7.54 26.46 6.82
N ASP A 47 -6.69 27.18 6.09
CA ASP A 47 -6.07 26.71 4.85
C ASP A 47 -5.15 25.51 5.12
N GLY A 48 -4.38 25.56 6.21
CA GLY A 48 -3.53 24.46 6.67
C GLY A 48 -4.34 23.25 7.18
N LEU A 49 -5.51 23.44 7.79
CA LEU A 49 -6.41 22.34 8.17
C LEU A 49 -7.09 21.74 6.94
N TYR A 50 -7.52 22.55 5.97
CA TYR A 50 -8.07 22.09 4.70
C TYR A 50 -7.03 21.31 3.88
N ALA A 51 -5.78 21.79 3.81
CA ALA A 51 -4.68 21.06 3.18
C ALA A 51 -4.39 19.72 3.88
N GLN A 52 -4.40 19.68 5.22
CA GLN A 52 -4.26 18.44 5.99
C GLN A 52 -5.41 17.47 5.72
N ASP A 53 -6.66 17.93 5.77
CA ASP A 53 -7.84 17.07 5.57
C ASP A 53 -7.90 16.54 4.13
N ARG A 54 -7.66 17.39 3.13
CA ARG A 54 -7.56 16.98 1.72
C ARG A 54 -6.47 15.93 1.52
N TRP A 55 -5.27 16.13 2.08
CA TRP A 55 -4.19 15.15 2.00
C TRP A 55 -4.54 13.84 2.71
N ILE A 56 -5.22 13.89 3.86
CA ILE A 56 -5.76 12.71 4.56
C ILE A 56 -6.75 11.94 3.68
N GLN A 57 -7.65 12.65 2.98
CA GLN A 57 -8.62 12.04 2.07
C GLN A 57 -7.93 11.37 0.87
N GLU A 58 -7.00 12.08 0.19
CA GLU A 58 -6.23 11.56 -0.93
C GLU A 58 -5.42 10.31 -0.51
N HIS A 59 -4.70 10.37 0.61
CA HIS A 59 -3.93 9.23 1.14
C HIS A 59 -4.83 8.07 1.59
N LYS A 60 -6.01 8.35 2.16
CA LYS A 60 -6.95 7.28 2.55
C LYS A 60 -7.55 6.57 1.33
N ALA A 61 -7.88 7.30 0.27
CA ALA A 61 -8.37 6.71 -0.97
C ALA A 61 -7.28 5.82 -1.63
N GLU A 62 -6.04 6.31 -1.68
CA GLU A 62 -4.90 5.55 -2.22
C GLU A 62 -4.64 4.26 -1.42
N MET A 63 -4.64 4.32 -0.09
CA MET A 63 -4.51 3.14 0.78
C MET A 63 -5.66 2.13 0.60
N GLN A 64 -6.86 2.58 0.25
CA GLN A 64 -7.98 1.71 -0.08
C GLN A 64 -7.80 1.05 -1.45
N ALA A 65 -7.30 1.78 -2.46
CA ALA A 65 -6.97 1.22 -3.77
C ALA A 65 -5.88 0.14 -3.68
N GLY A 66 -4.82 0.38 -2.90
CA GLY A 66 -3.77 -0.62 -2.61
C GLY A 66 -4.33 -1.92 -2.03
N GLY A 67 -5.27 -1.82 -1.09
CA GLY A 67 -5.96 -2.99 -0.52
C GLY A 67 -6.75 -3.82 -1.53
N VAL A 68 -7.36 -3.17 -2.54
CA VAL A 68 -8.06 -3.85 -3.65
C VAL A 68 -7.06 -4.57 -4.56
N ILE A 69 -5.95 -3.90 -4.93
CA ILE A 69 -4.88 -4.48 -5.77
C ILE A 69 -4.26 -5.71 -5.07
N GLU A 70 -4.03 -5.63 -3.76
CA GLU A 70 -3.58 -6.78 -2.96
C GLU A 70 -4.60 -7.93 -2.95
N GLN A 71 -5.90 -7.64 -2.88
CA GLN A 71 -6.95 -8.66 -2.89
C GLN A 71 -7.06 -9.35 -4.26
N GLU A 72 -6.98 -8.58 -5.36
CA GLU A 72 -6.92 -9.09 -6.74
C GLU A 72 -5.73 -10.05 -6.90
N GLY A 73 -4.52 -9.64 -6.50
CA GLY A 73 -3.34 -10.49 -6.52
C GLY A 73 -3.45 -11.78 -5.69
N LYS A 74 -4.10 -11.72 -4.52
CA LYS A 74 -4.36 -12.90 -3.68
C LYS A 74 -5.34 -13.89 -4.33
N LEU A 75 -6.36 -13.39 -5.04
CA LEU A 75 -7.30 -14.24 -5.78
C LEU A 75 -6.62 -14.94 -6.97
N ILE A 76 -5.82 -14.21 -7.75
CA ILE A 76 -5.07 -14.78 -8.89
C ILE A 76 -4.05 -15.82 -8.41
N ALA A 77 -3.31 -15.53 -7.34
CA ALA A 77 -2.41 -16.50 -6.72
C ALA A 77 -3.14 -17.75 -6.18
N SER A 78 -4.42 -17.64 -5.83
CA SER A 78 -5.26 -18.79 -5.47
C SER A 78 -5.71 -19.60 -6.69
N ARG A 79 -6.06 -18.96 -7.81
CA ARG A 79 -6.34 -19.65 -9.10
C ARG A 79 -5.12 -20.45 -9.55
N LEU A 80 -3.95 -19.81 -9.61
CA LEU A 80 -2.67 -20.44 -9.96
C LEU A 80 -2.31 -21.62 -9.04
N ARG A 81 -2.61 -21.53 -7.74
CA ARG A 81 -2.43 -22.68 -6.83
C ARG A 81 -3.38 -23.83 -7.14
N SER A 82 -4.67 -23.57 -7.39
CA SER A 82 -5.61 -24.64 -7.74
C SER A 82 -5.22 -25.38 -9.03
N PHE A 83 -4.61 -24.69 -10.00
CA PHE A 83 -4.00 -25.36 -11.14
C PHE A 83 -2.79 -26.20 -10.71
N GLN A 84 -1.87 -25.67 -9.89
CA GLN A 84 -0.72 -26.44 -9.39
C GLN A 84 -1.17 -27.73 -8.68
N ASP A 85 -2.19 -27.67 -7.83
CA ASP A 85 -2.74 -28.83 -7.12
C ASP A 85 -3.28 -29.88 -8.12
N LEU A 86 -3.98 -29.46 -9.19
CA LEU A 86 -4.45 -30.32 -10.29
C LEU A 86 -3.31 -30.91 -11.15
N PHE A 87 -2.14 -30.26 -11.22
CA PHE A 87 -0.95 -30.79 -11.90
C PHE A 87 -0.07 -31.68 -10.99
N ASP A 88 -0.28 -31.64 -9.67
CA ASP A 88 0.39 -32.53 -8.71
C ASP A 88 -0.41 -33.84 -8.47
N GLU A 89 -1.65 -33.97 -8.97
CA GLU A 89 -2.42 -35.23 -8.99
C GLU A 89 -2.02 -36.19 -10.15
N PRO A 90 -2.08 -37.52 -9.95
CA PRO A 90 -1.70 -38.51 -10.96
C PRO A 90 -2.82 -38.74 -12.01
N GLY A 91 -2.98 -37.80 -12.93
CA GLY A 91 -3.91 -37.88 -14.06
C GLY A 91 -3.33 -37.37 -15.38
N PRO A 92 -4.04 -37.54 -16.52
CA PRO A 92 -3.67 -36.92 -17.78
C PRO A 92 -3.81 -35.40 -17.68
N SER A 93 -2.70 -34.68 -17.80
CA SER A 93 -2.65 -33.21 -17.77
C SER A 93 -3.56 -32.61 -18.86
N ASN A 94 -4.63 -31.94 -18.45
CA ASN A 94 -5.60 -31.36 -19.36
C ASN A 94 -5.02 -30.12 -20.10
N PRO A 95 -4.90 -30.14 -21.45
CA PRO A 95 -4.33 -29.02 -22.20
C PRO A 95 -5.10 -27.70 -22.06
N TRP A 96 -6.41 -27.76 -21.78
CA TRP A 96 -7.25 -26.55 -21.67
C TRP A 96 -6.75 -25.60 -20.57
N PHE A 97 -6.20 -26.11 -19.46
CA PHE A 97 -5.70 -25.29 -18.34
C PHE A 97 -4.49 -24.41 -18.71
N MET A 98 -3.79 -24.67 -19.82
CA MET A 98 -2.69 -23.80 -20.24
C MET A 98 -3.15 -22.42 -20.71
N GLY A 99 -4.37 -22.30 -21.24
CA GLY A 99 -4.98 -21.00 -21.54
C GLY A 99 -5.22 -20.21 -20.24
N ASP A 100 -5.94 -20.83 -19.31
CA ASP A 100 -6.29 -20.21 -18.02
C ASP A 100 -5.06 -19.79 -17.20
N ILE A 101 -3.96 -20.56 -17.27
CA ILE A 101 -2.68 -20.21 -16.62
C ILE A 101 -2.06 -18.96 -17.27
N ILE A 102 -1.98 -18.90 -18.59
CA ILE A 102 -1.41 -17.74 -19.31
C ILE A 102 -2.25 -16.48 -19.04
N GLU A 103 -3.57 -16.61 -18.97
CA GLU A 103 -4.46 -15.51 -18.54
C GLU A 103 -4.18 -15.09 -17.10
N CYS A 104 -4.05 -16.03 -16.16
CA CYS A 104 -3.70 -15.71 -14.76
C CYS A 104 -2.31 -15.09 -14.62
N GLU A 105 -1.33 -15.47 -15.44
CA GLU A 105 0.01 -14.86 -15.47
C GLU A 105 -0.06 -13.41 -15.97
N ALA A 106 -0.81 -13.14 -17.04
CA ALA A 106 -1.04 -11.79 -17.56
C ALA A 106 -1.85 -10.91 -16.59
N GLU A 107 -2.87 -11.47 -15.91
CA GLU A 107 -3.59 -10.80 -14.82
C GLU A 107 -2.63 -10.42 -13.68
N LEU A 108 -1.75 -11.34 -13.28
CA LEU A 108 -0.80 -11.12 -12.18
C LEU A 108 0.31 -10.12 -12.53
N GLU A 109 0.77 -10.08 -13.79
CA GLU A 109 1.68 -9.03 -14.25
C GLU A 109 1.01 -7.65 -14.25
N ARG A 110 -0.23 -7.54 -14.76
CA ARG A 110 -1.03 -6.30 -14.67
C ARG A 110 -1.21 -5.84 -13.21
N VAL A 111 -1.47 -6.76 -12.28
CA VAL A 111 -1.58 -6.45 -10.85
C VAL A 111 -0.24 -5.99 -10.26
N ASN A 112 0.90 -6.56 -10.66
CA ASN A 112 2.23 -6.08 -10.24
C ASN A 112 2.54 -4.67 -10.78
N GLN A 113 2.14 -4.36 -12.02
CA GLN A 113 2.26 -3.02 -12.60
C GLN A 113 1.40 -2.01 -11.81
N ASN A 114 0.13 -2.35 -11.53
CA ASN A 114 -0.77 -1.55 -10.69
C ASN A 114 -0.20 -1.33 -9.28
N LEU A 115 0.34 -2.38 -8.64
CA LEU A 115 0.96 -2.29 -7.32
C LEU A 115 2.21 -1.40 -7.31
N THR A 116 2.97 -1.41 -8.40
CA THR A 116 4.16 -0.55 -8.57
C THR A 116 3.74 0.92 -8.72
N ALA A 117 2.72 1.20 -9.54
CA ALA A 117 2.16 2.54 -9.69
C ALA A 117 1.55 3.06 -8.37
N HIS A 118 0.79 2.24 -7.65
CA HIS A 118 0.26 2.54 -6.32
C HIS A 118 1.38 2.88 -5.32
N ARG A 119 2.46 2.09 -5.26
CA ARG A 119 3.62 2.38 -4.39
C ARG A 119 4.28 3.70 -4.73
N ALA A 120 4.53 3.98 -6.01
CA ALA A 120 5.06 5.26 -6.46
C ALA A 120 4.14 6.41 -6.04
N ARG A 121 2.81 6.24 -6.21
CA ARG A 121 1.82 7.25 -5.83
C ARG A 121 1.79 7.50 -4.33
N VAL A 122 1.84 6.48 -3.48
CA VAL A 122 1.94 6.67 -2.01
C VAL A 122 3.25 7.39 -1.65
N ILE A 123 4.38 7.11 -2.30
CA ILE A 123 5.64 7.86 -2.09
C ILE A 123 5.46 9.35 -2.43
N GLU A 124 4.79 9.69 -3.52
CA GLU A 124 4.44 11.09 -3.84
C GLU A 124 3.60 11.72 -2.73
N LEU A 125 2.52 11.06 -2.30
CA LEU A 125 1.64 11.54 -1.23
C LEU A 125 2.41 11.75 0.08
N GLU A 126 3.28 10.81 0.47
CA GLU A 126 4.13 10.95 1.66
C GLU A 126 5.09 12.14 1.55
N ALA A 127 5.62 12.41 0.35
CA ALA A 127 6.63 13.45 0.12
C ALA A 127 6.08 14.88 0.26
N TYR A 128 4.83 15.14 -0.16
CA TYR A 128 4.19 16.47 -0.01
C TYR A 128 3.32 16.64 1.24
N ARG A 129 3.33 15.66 2.17
CA ARG A 129 2.49 15.66 3.39
C ARG A 129 2.54 17.02 4.12
N PRO A 130 1.40 17.72 4.27
CA PRO A 130 1.36 19.06 4.85
C PRO A 130 1.70 19.06 6.35
N PRO A 131 2.36 20.12 6.87
CA PRO A 131 2.68 20.23 8.27
C PRO A 131 1.44 20.52 9.12
N GLY A 132 1.24 19.75 10.19
CA GLY A 132 0.21 20.03 11.19
C GLY A 132 -0.16 18.80 12.03
N LYS A 133 -1.08 18.98 12.99
CA LYS A 133 -1.45 17.91 13.92
C LYS A 133 -2.27 16.80 13.28
N MET A 134 -3.22 17.12 12.39
CA MET A 134 -4.11 16.12 11.78
C MET A 134 -3.35 15.23 10.81
N ALA A 135 -2.64 15.81 9.84
CA ALA A 135 -1.87 15.01 8.88
C ALA A 135 -0.77 14.19 9.58
N ARG A 136 -0.17 14.72 10.65
CA ARG A 136 0.76 13.97 11.49
C ARG A 136 0.07 12.83 12.24
N GLN A 137 -1.03 13.07 12.95
CA GLN A 137 -1.76 12.02 13.68
C GLN A 137 -2.26 10.92 12.75
N TYR A 138 -2.79 11.28 11.57
CA TYR A 138 -3.16 10.32 10.55
C TYR A 138 -1.95 9.52 10.05
N PHE A 139 -0.82 10.18 9.75
CA PHE A 139 0.39 9.48 9.32
C PHE A 139 0.99 8.59 10.42
N ASP A 140 0.94 9.03 11.68
CA ASP A 140 1.37 8.24 12.84
C ASP A 140 0.45 7.03 13.09
N LEU A 141 -0.76 7.01 12.52
CA LEU A 141 -1.73 5.89 12.55
C LEU A 141 -1.74 5.02 11.27
N HIS A 142 -1.37 5.57 10.10
CA HIS A 142 -1.63 4.97 8.78
C HIS A 142 -0.49 5.11 7.76
N GLY A 143 0.48 5.99 7.99
CA GLY A 143 1.52 6.38 7.03
C GLY A 143 2.84 5.63 7.15
N GLN A 144 2.94 4.59 7.97
CA GLN A 144 4.14 3.74 8.07
C GLN A 144 4.19 2.67 6.97
N CYS A 145 3.70 2.96 5.76
CA CYS A 145 3.42 1.92 4.78
C CYS A 145 4.64 1.54 3.90
N LEU A 146 5.57 2.48 3.63
CA LEU A 146 6.63 2.26 2.62
C LEU A 146 8.07 2.51 3.09
N LYS A 147 8.33 2.86 4.36
CA LYS A 147 9.67 3.18 4.85
C LYS A 147 10.32 2.02 5.62
N SER A 148 10.66 0.96 4.88
CA SER A 148 11.52 -0.14 5.32
C SER A 148 12.13 -0.87 4.12
N GLU A 149 13.09 -0.20 3.45
CA GLU A 149 14.29 -0.84 2.92
C GLU A 149 15.44 -0.59 3.91
#